data_AF-A0A968EM23-F1
#
_entry.id   AF-A0A968EM23-F1
#
_cell.length_a   1.000
_cell.length_b   1.000
_cell.length_c   1.000
_cell.angle_alpha   90.00
_cell.angle_beta   90.00
_cell.angle_gamma   90.00
#
_symmetry.space_group_name_H-M   'P 1'
#
loop_
_entity.id
_entity.type
_entity.pdbx_description
1 polymer ?
#
loop_
_entity_poly.entity_id
_entity_poly.type
_entity_poly.pdbx_seq_one_letter_code
_entity_poly.pdbx_strand_id
1 'polypeptide(L)' 'LRRRTHGAVAIETAVPLGERRSLVIVAVEGRRLLLGLTPASVALVTTLESHPVGFDQALEQAHQTPAEPVKAT' A
#
# COMPACT_ATOMS: atom_id res chain seq x y z
N LEU A 1 1.03 14.35 7.10
CA LEU A 1 2.10 13.97 6.14
C LEU A 1 1.89 14.81 4.87
N ARG A 2 2.83 15.70 4.50
CA ARG A 2 2.69 16.58 3.31
C ARG A 2 2.71 15.74 2.03
N ARG A 3 1.62 15.72 1.26
CA ARG A 3 1.58 15.20 -0.11
C ARG A 3 2.53 16.03 -0.97
N ARG A 4 3.69 15.47 -1.34
CA ARG A 4 4.57 16.02 -2.38
C ARG A 4 4.08 15.50 -3.72
N THR A 5 3.53 16.39 -4.54
CA THR A 5 3.20 16.13 -5.94
C THR A 5 4.33 16.67 -6.81
N HIS A 6 5.18 15.77 -7.30
CA HIS A 6 6.20 16.09 -8.29
C HIS A 6 5.97 15.17 -9.49
N GLY A 7 5.27 15.69 -10.51
CA GLY A 7 5.13 15.10 -11.86
C GLY A 7 4.60 13.66 -11.92
N ALA A 8 3.35 13.49 -12.37
CA ALA A 8 2.70 12.21 -12.71
C ALA A 8 2.64 11.09 -11.63
N VAL A 9 3.35 11.25 -10.51
CA VAL A 9 3.43 10.29 -9.41
C VAL A 9 2.86 10.94 -8.14
N ALA A 10 1.81 10.33 -7.60
CA ALA A 10 1.22 10.74 -6.33
C ALA A 10 1.39 9.62 -5.31
N ILE A 11 1.94 9.95 -4.13
CA ILE A 11 1.94 9.04 -2.99
C ILE A 11 0.55 9.11 -2.36
N GLU A 12 -0.17 7.99 -2.39
CA GLU A 12 -1.48 7.88 -1.75
C GLU A 12 -1.32 7.65 -0.26
N THR A 13 -0.53 6.63 0.11
CA THR A 13 -0.41 6.14 1.49
C THR A 13 1.00 5.58 1.73
N ALA A 14 1.45 5.59 2.98
CA ALA A 14 2.72 4.98 3.40
C ALA A 14 2.56 4.29 4.77
N VAL A 15 2.76 2.98 4.80
CA VAL A 15 2.60 2.12 5.97
C VAL A 15 3.97 1.64 6.44
N PRO A 16 4.42 1.96 7.66
CA PRO A 16 5.65 1.43 8.21
C PRO A 16 5.50 -0.06 8.57
N LEU A 17 6.50 -0.88 8.24
CA LEU A 17 6.55 -2.32 8.59
C LEU A 17 7.62 -2.65 9.65
N GLY A 18 8.25 -1.64 10.23
CA GLY A 18 9.35 -1.77 11.18
C GLY A 18 10.50 -0.84 10.83
N GLU A 19 11.70 -1.14 11.32
CA GLU A 19 12.85 -0.26 11.13
C GLU A 19 13.16 -0.06 9.64
N ARG A 20 12.98 1.19 9.20
CA ARG A 20 13.37 1.70 7.89
C ARG A 20 12.73 0.99 6.69
N ARG A 21 11.67 0.21 6.94
CA ARG A 21 10.91 -0.52 5.91
C ARG A 21 9.51 0.04 5.86
N SER A 22 9.02 0.30 4.65
CA SER A 22 7.65 0.74 4.45
C SER A 22 7.04 0.12 3.20
N LEU A 23 5.73 -0.03 3.23
CA LEU A 23 4.91 -0.22 2.05
C LEU A 23 4.30 1.11 1.65
N VAL A 24 4.37 1.44 0.38
CA VAL A 24 3.87 2.70 -0.15
C VAL A 24 3.00 2.43 -1.35
N ILE A 25 1.86 3.12 -1.42
CA ILE A 25 1.03 3.11 -2.61
C ILE A 25 1.27 4.38 -3.38
N VAL A 26 1.60 4.19 -4.65
CA VAL A 26 1.76 5.27 -5.60
C VAL A 26 0.75 5.13 -6.73
N ALA A 27 0.14 6.24 -7.10
CA ALA A 27 -0.60 6.38 -8.33
C ALA A 27 0.31 6.96 -9.40
N VAL A 28 0.41 6.26 -10.54
CA VAL A 28 1.15 6.69 -11.73
C VAL A 28 0.23 6.54 -12.93
N GLU A 29 -0.09 7.64 -13.60
CA GLU A 29 -0.92 7.64 -14.82
C GLU A 29 -2.25 6.86 -14.68
N GLY A 30 -2.88 6.95 -13.50
CA GLY A 30 -4.14 6.26 -13.20
C GLY A 30 -4.02 4.79 -12.80
N ARG A 31 -2.79 4.25 -12.70
CA ARG A 31 -2.50 2.92 -12.18
C ARG A 31 -1.97 3.00 -10.76
N ARG A 32 -2.42 2.11 -9.88
CA ARG A 32 -1.96 2.03 -8.49
C ARG A 32 -0.97 0.89 -8.32
N LEU A 33 0.16 1.19 -7.68
CA LEU A 33 1.24 0.23 -7.44
C LEU A 33 1.53 0.15 -5.95
N LEU A 34 1.66 -1.08 -5.43
CA LEU A 34 2.18 -1.32 -4.09
C LEU A 34 3.69 -1.51 -4.17
N LEU A 35 4.42 -0.61 -3.54
CA LEU A 35 5.88 -0.62 -3.52
C LEU A 35 6.39 -0.97 -2.13
N GLY A 36 7.37 -1.87 -2.07
CA GLY A 36 8.20 -2.09 -0.90
C GLY A 36 9.41 -1.15 -0.94
N LEU A 37 9.62 -0.40 0.14
CA LEU A 37 10.76 0.49 0.31
C LEU A 37 11.64 0.01 1.46
N THR A 38 12.94 -0.01 1.19
CA THR A 38 14.00 -0.10 2.20
C THR A 38 14.99 1.04 1.95
N PRO A 39 15.96 1.30 2.84
CA PRO A 39 17.00 2.30 2.57
C PRO A 39 17.84 1.99 1.33
N ALA A 40 17.95 0.71 0.97
CA ALA A 40 18.82 0.25 -0.10
C ALA A 40 18.06 -0.04 -1.41
N SER A 41 16.74 -0.17 -1.37
CA SER A 41 15.97 -0.66 -2.51
C SER A 41 14.52 -0.19 -2.55
N VAL A 42 14.01 -0.15 -3.77
CA VAL A 42 12.59 -0.01 -4.11
C VAL A 42 12.20 -1.23 -4.94
N ALA A 43 11.12 -1.91 -4.56
CA ALA A 43 10.63 -3.08 -5.28
C ALA A 43 9.11 -2.98 -5.50
N LEU A 44 8.64 -3.36 -6.70
CA LEU A 44 7.21 -3.57 -6.94
C LEU A 44 6.79 -4.86 -6.23
N VAL A 45 5.86 -4.75 -5.30
CA VAL A 45 5.26 -5.93 -4.64
C VAL A 45 4.14 -6.47 -5.53
N THR A 46 3.22 -5.60 -5.93
CA THR A 46 2.12 -5.94 -6.83
C THR A 46 1.47 -4.70 -7.44
N THR A 47 0.74 -4.88 -8.52
CA THR A 47 -0.20 -3.89 -9.05
C THR A 47 -1.52 -3.98 -8.31
N LEU A 48 -2.11 -2.84 -7.97
CA LEU A 48 -3.43 -2.80 -7.33
C LEU A 48 -4.49 -2.51 -8.39
N GLU A 49 -5.54 -3.32 -8.41
CA GLU A 49 -6.72 -3.01 -9.19
C GLU A 49 -7.35 -1.71 -8.68
N SER A 50 -7.96 -0.95 -9.59
CA SER A 50 -8.62 0.28 -9.22
C SER A 50 -9.88 0.00 -8.40
N HIS A 51 -9.73 -0.11 -7.09
CA HIS A 51 -10.85 -0.26 -6.18
C HIS A 51 -11.56 1.09 -5.94
N PRO A 52 -12.90 1.14 -5.93
CA PRO A 52 -13.65 2.39 -5.71
C PRO A 52 -13.45 3.01 -4.32
N VAL A 53 -12.91 2.26 -3.35
CA VAL A 53 -12.52 2.75 -2.03
C VAL A 53 -11.00 2.93 -1.95
N GLY A 54 -10.55 3.98 -1.25
CA GLY A 54 -9.14 4.28 -1.05
C GLY A 54 -8.44 3.20 -0.22
N PHE A 55 -7.14 2.99 -0.44
CA PHE A 55 -6.40 1.90 0.22
C PHE A 55 -6.36 2.00 1.74
N ASP A 56 -6.23 3.21 2.32
CA ASP A 56 -6.22 3.37 3.78
C ASP A 56 -7.44 2.69 4.42
N GLN A 57 -8.61 2.82 3.78
CA GLN A 57 -9.84 2.20 4.23
C GLN A 57 -9.84 0.68 4.04
N ALA A 58 -9.31 0.19 2.91
CA ALA A 58 -9.18 -1.26 2.66
C ALA A 58 -8.19 -1.92 3.64
N LEU A 59 -7.11 -1.23 4.02
CA LEU A 59 -6.12 -1.71 4.98
C LEU A 59 -6.69 -1.73 6.40
N GLU A 60 -7.42 -0.69 6.79
CA GLU A 60 -8.16 -0.64 8.05
C GLU A 60 -9.15 -1.82 8.13
N GLN A 61 -9.91 -2.06 7.05
CA GLN A 61 -10.82 -3.21 6.95
C GLN A 61 -10.07 -4.55 7.06
N ALA A 62 -8.93 -4.70 6.38
CA ALA A 62 -8.13 -5.93 6.45
C ALA A 62 -7.57 -6.19 7.85
N HIS A 63 -7.13 -5.15 8.57
CA HIS A 63 -6.72 -5.27 9.97
C HIS A 63 -7.88 -5.60 10.92
N GLN A 64 -9.09 -5.12 10.59
CA GLN A 64 -10.29 -5.37 11.38
C GLN A 64 -10.94 -6.71 11.05
N THR A 65 -10.59 -7.36 9.94
CA THR A 65 -11.11 -8.69 9.60
C THR A 65 -10.41 -9.71 10.50
N PRO A 66 -11.10 -10.34 11.47
CA PRO A 66 -10.51 -11.41 12.25
C PRO A 66 -10.16 -12.54 11.28
N ALA A 67 -8.93 -13.05 11.34
CA ALA A 67 -8.57 -14.26 10.61
C ALA A 67 -9.53 -15.37 11.08
N GLU A 68 -10.51 -15.73 10.24
CA GLU A 68 -11.35 -16.89 10.50
C GLU A 68 -10.41 -18.09 10.65
N PRO A 69 -10.52 -18.86 11.75
CA PRO A 69 -9.72 -20.06 11.89
C PRO A 69 -10.14 -21.01 10.78
N VAL A 70 -9.23 -21.27 9.85
CA VAL A 70 -9.39 -22.32 8.85
C VAL A 70 -9.69 -23.60 9.62
N LYS A 71 -10.96 -24.05 9.61
CA LYS A 71 -11.34 -25.33 10.20
C LYS A 71 -10.58 -26.41 9.44
N ALA A 72 -9.56 -26.96 10.08
CA ALA A 72 -8.93 -28.20 9.68
C ALA A 72 -10.04 -29.26 9.55
N THR A 73 -10.28 -29.69 8.31
CA THR A 73 -11.03 -30.90 7.99
C THR A 73 -10.05 -32.03 7.86
#